data_AF-A0A3D0S5M5-F1
#
_entry.id   AF-A0A3D0S5M5-F1
#
_cell.length_a   1.000
_cell.length_b   1.000
_cell.length_c   1.000
_cell.angle_alpha   90.00
_cell.angle_beta   90.00
_cell.angle_gamma   90.00
#
_symmetry.space_group_name_H-M   'P 1'
#
loop_
_entity.id
_entity.type
_entity.pdbx_description
1 polymer ?
#
loop_
_entity_poly.entity_id
_entity_poly.type
_entity_poly.pdbx_seq_one_letter_code
_entity_poly.pdbx_strand_id
1 'polypeptide(L)'
;MVAPSGEQYEISGNGYRAVVTESGGALRLLEHDGRPLVDGFDEREQSSSGRGQLLAPWPNRIADGAYTFGGTRQQLPLSEPGRHNASHGLVRWAAWTLEEHTEHSAALRYRLMAQSGYPWTLDLLVVYDVSADGLTVTQSATNLADGPAPYAHGAHPYLTVGTGPCDGWELTLPAATRTLSDPDRKLPVGREPVDGTEADFRVARPIRNTVLDHAFTDLARDDAGRVTVQLRDPVSGHAVALWADAAHPWLMVYTGDDNAEGTRRRSVAVEPMTAQANAFVTGEDVITLAPGADFSASWGIRIAD
;
A
#
# COMPACT_ATOMS: atom_id res chain seq x y z
N MET A 1 -10.02 7.34 27.15
CA MET A 1 -8.62 7.00 26.81
C MET A 1 -8.51 7.08 25.30
N VAL A 2 -7.45 7.68 24.78
CA VAL A 2 -7.22 7.78 23.33
C VAL A 2 -6.69 6.43 22.82
N ALA A 3 -7.20 5.94 21.69
CA ALA A 3 -6.71 4.71 21.07
C ALA A 3 -5.25 4.88 20.61
N PRO A 4 -4.43 3.81 20.52
CA PRO A 4 -3.04 3.92 20.06
C PRO A 4 -2.90 4.51 18.64
N SER A 5 -3.94 4.39 17.81
CA SER A 5 -4.01 4.95 16.46
C SER A 5 -4.74 6.31 16.39
N GLY A 6 -5.07 6.90 17.54
CA GLY A 6 -5.76 8.20 17.63
C GLY A 6 -7.25 8.10 17.34
N GLU A 7 -7.83 9.20 16.85
CA GLU A 7 -9.26 9.26 16.48
C GLU A 7 -9.60 8.25 15.37
N GLN A 8 -10.86 7.80 15.37
CA GLN A 8 -11.39 6.76 14.48
C GLN A 8 -12.51 7.35 13.63
N TYR A 9 -12.31 7.42 12.32
CA TYR A 9 -13.25 8.00 11.37
C TYR A 9 -13.95 6.88 10.62
N GLU A 10 -15.18 6.56 11.06
CA GLU A 10 -16.01 5.53 10.45
C GLU A 10 -16.83 6.10 9.28
N ILE A 11 -16.84 5.40 8.16
CA ILE A 11 -17.68 5.67 6.99
C ILE A 11 -18.42 4.40 6.56
N SER A 12 -19.61 4.55 6.00
CA SER A 12 -20.45 3.42 5.61
C SER A 12 -21.39 3.75 4.45
N GLY A 13 -21.83 2.73 3.75
CA GLY A 13 -22.79 2.85 2.65
C GLY A 13 -22.84 1.58 1.81
N ASN A 14 -24.01 1.24 1.27
CA ASN A 14 -24.18 0.10 0.36
C ASN A 14 -23.63 -1.23 0.91
N GLY A 15 -23.86 -1.51 2.21
CA GLY A 15 -23.36 -2.72 2.89
C GLY A 15 -21.90 -2.63 3.34
N TYR A 16 -21.12 -1.66 2.84
CA TYR A 16 -19.75 -1.45 3.27
C TYR A 16 -19.66 -0.63 4.55
N ARG A 17 -18.67 -0.96 5.37
CA ARG A 17 -18.23 -0.17 6.52
C ARG A 17 -16.71 -0.13 6.53
N ALA A 18 -16.14 1.06 6.70
CA ALA A 18 -14.71 1.27 6.79
C ALA A 18 -14.36 2.18 7.97
N VAL A 19 -13.18 1.98 8.56
CA VAL A 19 -12.66 2.87 9.61
C VAL A 19 -11.25 3.31 9.25
N VAL A 20 -11.05 4.63 9.22
CA VAL A 20 -9.78 5.30 8.98
C VAL A 20 -9.26 5.89 10.28
N THR A 21 -7.95 5.82 10.55
CA THR A 21 -7.37 6.32 11.81
C THR A 21 -6.62 7.63 11.64
N GLU A 22 -6.62 8.46 12.68
CA GLU A 22 -5.79 9.68 12.76
C GLU A 22 -4.31 9.38 12.53
N SER A 23 -3.77 8.36 13.19
CA SER A 23 -2.39 7.92 12.97
C SER A 23 -2.26 7.28 11.59
N GLY A 24 -1.36 7.81 10.78
CA GLY A 24 -1.03 7.30 9.45
C GLY A 24 -2.11 7.47 8.38
N GLY A 25 -3.28 8.05 8.72
CA GLY A 25 -4.45 8.02 7.86
C GLY A 25 -4.85 6.58 7.51
N ALA A 26 -4.60 5.61 8.40
CA ALA A 26 -4.58 4.21 8.03
C ALA A 26 -5.99 3.60 7.89
N LEU A 27 -6.18 2.74 6.88
CA LEU A 27 -7.39 1.91 6.75
C LEU A 27 -7.34 0.75 7.74
N ARG A 28 -7.97 0.93 8.91
CA ARG A 28 -7.98 -0.07 9.97
C ARG A 28 -9.00 -1.17 9.73
N LEU A 29 -10.15 -0.84 9.15
CA LEU A 29 -11.24 -1.78 8.92
C LEU A 29 -11.88 -1.52 7.57
N LEU A 30 -12.23 -2.59 6.88
CA LEU A 30 -13.13 -2.59 5.73
C LEU A 30 -13.87 -3.93 5.71
N GLU A 31 -15.19 -3.86 5.73
CA GLU A 31 -16.08 -5.01 5.68
C GLU A 31 -17.29 -4.72 4.79
N HIS A 32 -17.92 -5.79 4.29
CA HIS A 32 -19.19 -5.74 3.57
C HIS A 32 -20.18 -6.69 4.24
N ASP A 33 -21.32 -6.18 4.72
CA ASP A 33 -22.32 -6.92 5.50
C ASP A 33 -21.69 -7.72 6.67
N GLY A 34 -20.71 -7.12 7.34
CA GLY A 34 -19.96 -7.72 8.46
C GLY A 34 -18.90 -8.75 8.05
N ARG A 35 -18.71 -9.01 6.74
CA ARG A 35 -17.61 -9.84 6.24
C ARG A 35 -16.36 -8.99 6.03
N PRO A 36 -15.23 -9.30 6.69
CA PRO A 36 -14.00 -8.54 6.50
C PRO A 36 -13.47 -8.71 5.07
N LEU A 37 -13.10 -7.58 4.45
CA LEU A 37 -12.39 -7.53 3.17
C LEU A 37 -10.90 -7.23 3.38
N VAL A 38 -10.57 -6.59 4.50
CA VAL A 38 -9.19 -6.41 4.95
C VAL A 38 -8.96 -7.02 6.33
N ASP A 39 -7.76 -7.56 6.52
CA ASP A 39 -7.23 -7.99 7.79
C ASP A 39 -6.43 -6.85 8.42
N GLY A 40 -7.15 -5.92 9.06
CA GLY A 40 -6.57 -4.76 9.72
C GLY A 40 -6.08 -5.03 11.14
N PHE A 41 -6.46 -4.17 12.08
CA PHE A 41 -6.04 -4.26 13.49
C PHE A 41 -7.14 -3.78 14.45
N ASP A 42 -7.08 -4.21 15.71
CA ASP A 42 -8.05 -3.81 16.73
C ASP A 42 -7.92 -2.31 17.07
N GLU A 43 -9.02 -1.67 17.48
CA GLU A 43 -9.03 -0.26 17.88
C GLU A 43 -8.00 0.05 18.98
N ARG A 44 -7.77 -0.90 19.91
CA ARG A 44 -6.86 -0.74 21.03
C ARG A 44 -5.46 -1.29 20.77
N GLU A 45 -5.17 -1.67 19.53
CA GLU A 45 -3.86 -2.16 19.11
C GLU A 45 -3.12 -1.14 18.24
N GLN A 46 -1.80 -1.20 18.28
CA GLN A 46 -0.97 -0.52 17.30
C GLN A 46 -0.97 -1.31 15.98
N SER A 47 -0.99 -0.62 14.84
CA SER A 47 -0.77 -1.27 13.54
C SER A 47 0.55 -2.04 13.52
N SER A 48 0.50 -3.27 13.02
CA SER A 48 1.66 -4.16 12.84
C SER A 48 1.85 -4.47 11.36
N SER A 49 3.10 -4.74 10.96
CA SER A 49 3.47 -5.12 9.59
C SER A 49 2.90 -4.21 8.48
N GLY A 50 2.74 -2.91 8.74
CA GLY A 50 2.25 -1.96 7.75
C GLY A 50 0.72 -1.94 7.55
N ARG A 51 -0.05 -2.77 8.26
CA ARG A 51 -1.50 -2.97 8.02
C ARG A 51 -2.26 -1.64 7.92
N GLY A 52 -2.81 -1.41 6.73
CA GLY A 52 -3.66 -0.25 6.42
C GLY A 52 -2.91 1.06 6.22
N GLN A 53 -1.59 1.10 6.42
CA GLN A 53 -0.84 2.35 6.42
C GLN A 53 -0.57 2.88 5.01
N LEU A 54 -0.52 4.21 4.90
CA LEU A 54 -0.09 4.93 3.70
C LEU A 54 1.43 5.07 3.68
N LEU A 55 2.02 4.97 2.50
CA LEU A 55 3.47 4.94 2.29
C LEU A 55 3.85 6.13 1.42
N ALA A 56 4.36 7.20 2.03
CA ALA A 56 4.76 8.43 1.32
C ALA A 56 5.83 9.18 2.12
N PRO A 57 6.78 9.89 1.49
CA PRO A 57 6.87 10.18 0.04
C PRO A 57 7.66 9.13 -0.76
N TRP A 58 7.83 7.91 -0.23
CA TRP A 58 8.22 6.75 -1.02
C TRP A 58 7.56 5.48 -0.46
N PRO A 59 7.16 4.54 -1.31
CA PRO A 59 6.80 3.20 -0.88
C PRO A 59 8.06 2.35 -0.67
N ASN A 60 7.94 1.31 0.14
CA ASN A 60 8.99 0.32 0.37
C ASN A 60 10.35 0.95 0.74
N ARG A 61 11.47 0.35 0.36
CA ARG A 61 12.81 0.64 0.92
C ARG A 61 13.58 1.68 0.15
N ILE A 62 14.50 2.37 0.81
CA ILE A 62 15.63 3.12 0.25
C ILE A 62 16.90 2.58 0.89
N ALA A 63 17.80 2.09 0.05
CA ALA A 63 19.07 1.51 0.47
C ALA A 63 19.89 2.53 1.27
N ASP A 64 20.34 2.14 2.46
CA ASP A 64 21.16 2.93 3.39
C ASP A 64 20.51 4.25 3.82
N GLY A 65 19.20 4.42 3.54
CA GLY A 65 18.51 5.69 3.69
C GLY A 65 19.14 6.82 2.85
N ALA A 66 19.96 6.50 1.84
CA ALA A 66 20.76 7.48 1.13
C ALA A 66 20.37 7.54 -0.34
N TYR A 67 20.12 8.74 -0.84
CA TYR A 67 19.81 8.98 -2.25
C TYR A 67 20.37 10.34 -2.68
N THR A 68 20.40 10.58 -3.99
CA THR A 68 20.82 11.88 -4.55
C THR A 68 19.72 12.41 -5.43
N PHE A 69 19.31 13.65 -5.19
CA PHE A 69 18.29 14.31 -5.98
C PHE A 69 18.71 15.77 -6.26
N GLY A 70 18.56 16.23 -7.51
CA GLY A 70 19.00 17.56 -7.91
C GLY A 70 20.49 17.82 -7.63
N GLY A 71 21.33 16.78 -7.72
CA GLY A 71 22.76 16.87 -7.39
C GLY A 71 23.10 16.94 -5.89
N THR A 72 22.12 16.92 -5.00
CA THR A 72 22.32 16.97 -3.55
C THR A 72 22.08 15.60 -2.93
N ARG A 73 23.06 15.11 -2.17
CA ARG A 73 22.92 13.87 -1.39
C ARG A 73 22.02 14.11 -0.18
N GLN A 74 21.08 13.20 0.04
CA GLN A 74 20.17 13.17 1.17
C GLN A 74 20.43 11.94 2.03
N GLN A 75 20.13 12.04 3.33
CA GLN A 75 20.25 10.95 4.31
C GLN A 75 19.01 10.89 5.21
N LEU A 76 18.22 9.83 5.03
CA LEU A 76 17.04 9.49 5.80
C LEU A 76 17.41 8.70 7.07
N PRO A 77 16.59 8.78 8.12
CA PRO A 77 16.64 7.84 9.23
C PRO A 77 16.37 6.40 8.76
N LEU A 78 17.10 5.43 9.33
CA LEU A 78 16.87 4.02 9.04
C LEU A 78 15.70 3.51 9.90
N SER A 79 14.54 3.28 9.28
CA SER A 79 13.38 2.67 9.96
C SER A 79 13.50 1.15 10.05
N GLU A 80 14.38 0.53 9.27
CA GLU A 80 14.80 -0.87 9.41
C GLU A 80 16.32 -0.96 9.68
N PRO A 81 16.82 -0.63 10.89
CA PRO A 81 18.25 -0.63 11.19
C PRO A 81 18.94 -1.97 10.88
N GLY A 82 18.29 -3.10 11.18
CA GLY A 82 18.84 -4.43 10.94
C GLY A 82 18.99 -4.79 9.45
N ARG A 83 18.24 -4.13 8.55
CA ARG A 83 18.36 -4.29 7.08
C ARG A 83 19.09 -3.13 6.42
N HIS A 84 19.50 -2.13 7.20
CA HIS A 84 20.11 -0.89 6.73
C HIS A 84 19.25 -0.14 5.71
N ASN A 85 17.93 -0.03 5.93
CA ASN A 85 17.04 0.65 4.99
C ASN A 85 16.15 1.70 5.67
N ALA A 86 15.80 2.74 4.93
CA ALA A 86 14.68 3.62 5.25
C ALA A 86 13.44 3.11 4.49
N SER A 87 12.37 2.80 5.19
CA SER A 87 11.26 2.01 4.66
C SER A 87 9.91 2.67 4.88
N HIS A 88 9.14 2.74 3.80
CA HIS A 88 7.76 3.20 3.71
C HIS A 88 7.50 4.67 4.13
N GLY A 89 8.42 5.56 3.76
CA GLY A 89 8.17 6.99 3.88
C GLY A 89 8.20 7.53 5.31
N LEU A 90 7.51 8.66 5.49
CA LEU A 90 7.55 9.51 6.69
C LEU A 90 6.16 9.69 7.33
N VAL A 91 5.11 9.11 6.74
CA VAL A 91 3.72 9.43 7.11
C VAL A 91 3.00 8.33 7.89
N ARG A 92 3.54 7.11 7.95
CA ARG A 92 2.89 5.92 8.55
C ARG A 92 2.44 6.11 10.00
N TRP A 93 3.13 6.98 10.73
CA TRP A 93 2.90 7.24 12.16
C TRP A 93 2.51 8.69 12.44
N ALA A 94 2.40 9.51 11.40
CA ALA A 94 2.02 10.91 11.55
C ALA A 94 0.57 11.03 11.99
N ALA A 95 0.24 12.06 12.79
CA ALA A 95 -1.16 12.39 13.08
C ALA A 95 -1.72 13.22 11.93
N TRP A 96 -2.62 12.62 11.14
CA TRP A 96 -3.32 13.28 10.05
C TRP A 96 -4.49 14.10 10.61
N THR A 97 -4.73 15.26 10.03
CA THR A 97 -5.84 16.13 10.43
C THR A 97 -7.06 15.80 9.57
N LEU A 98 -8.21 15.56 10.20
CA LEU A 98 -9.48 15.43 9.49
C LEU A 98 -9.83 16.75 8.81
N GLU A 99 -10.14 16.69 7.51
CA GLU A 99 -10.57 17.84 6.71
C GLU A 99 -12.08 17.79 6.45
N GLU A 100 -12.60 16.62 6.10
CA GLU A 100 -14.03 16.40 5.87
C GLU A 100 -14.42 14.99 6.33
N HIS A 101 -15.62 14.87 6.91
CA HIS A 101 -16.21 13.59 7.30
C HIS A 101 -17.71 13.62 7.04
N THR A 102 -18.15 12.77 6.12
CA THR A 102 -19.55 12.52 5.81
C THR A 102 -19.90 11.07 6.16
N GLU A 103 -21.14 10.66 5.90
CA GLU A 103 -21.56 9.27 6.13
C GLU A 103 -20.73 8.26 5.33
N HIS A 104 -20.35 8.59 4.09
CA HIS A 104 -19.72 7.67 3.15
C HIS A 104 -18.29 8.07 2.76
N SER A 105 -17.78 9.21 3.25
CA SER A 105 -16.47 9.73 2.87
C SER A 105 -15.71 10.36 4.03
N ALA A 106 -14.40 10.13 4.10
CA ALA A 106 -13.49 10.76 5.03
C ALA A 106 -12.25 11.27 4.29
N ALA A 107 -11.98 12.58 4.40
CA ALA A 107 -10.80 13.23 3.85
C ALA A 107 -9.86 13.65 4.98
N LEU A 108 -8.61 13.23 4.89
CA LEU A 108 -7.57 13.56 5.86
C LEU A 108 -6.39 14.22 5.16
N ARG A 109 -5.84 15.24 5.79
CA ARG A 109 -4.67 15.98 5.31
C ARG A 109 -3.49 15.89 6.26
N TYR A 110 -2.29 15.87 5.70
CA TYR A 110 -1.06 15.98 6.46
C TYR A 110 -0.05 16.85 5.72
N ARG A 111 0.43 17.89 6.40
CA ARG A 111 1.56 18.69 5.92
C ARG A 111 2.85 18.01 6.34
N LEU A 112 3.51 17.36 5.38
CA LEU A 112 4.85 16.84 5.57
C LEU A 112 5.82 18.02 5.57
N MET A 113 6.35 18.35 6.75
CA MET A 113 7.37 19.38 6.88
C MET A 113 8.70 18.92 6.30
N ALA A 114 9.44 19.85 5.69
CA ALA A 114 10.83 19.64 5.33
C ALA A 114 11.62 19.18 6.57
N GLN A 115 12.37 18.10 6.44
CA GLN A 115 13.11 17.47 7.53
C GLN A 115 14.40 16.80 7.04
N SER A 116 15.20 16.30 7.98
CA SER A 116 16.47 15.62 7.68
C SER A 116 16.28 14.50 6.65
N GLY A 117 17.01 14.58 5.54
CA GLY A 117 16.95 13.60 4.46
C GLY A 117 15.77 13.78 3.50
N TYR A 118 14.86 14.71 3.75
CA TYR A 118 13.78 15.07 2.82
C TYR A 118 13.42 16.56 3.01
N PRO A 119 14.23 17.50 2.46
CA PRO A 119 14.08 18.94 2.69
C PRO A 119 13.00 19.60 1.81
N TRP A 120 11.89 18.91 1.54
CA TRP A 120 10.75 19.45 0.79
C TRP A 120 9.50 19.42 1.66
N THR A 121 8.72 20.49 1.57
CA THR A 121 7.41 20.56 2.23
C THR A 121 6.35 20.10 1.22
N LEU A 122 5.57 19.08 1.60
CA LEU A 122 4.44 18.61 0.80
C LEU A 122 3.14 18.75 1.60
N ASP A 123 2.06 19.16 0.93
CA ASP A 123 0.70 18.92 1.43
C ASP A 123 0.20 17.59 0.86
N LEU A 124 -0.17 16.68 1.74
CA LEU A 124 -0.70 15.37 1.39
C LEU A 124 -2.18 15.33 1.76
N LEU A 125 -2.99 14.75 0.87
CA LEU A 125 -4.41 14.52 1.05
C LEU A 125 -4.70 13.06 0.75
N VAL A 126 -5.49 12.41 1.61
CA VAL A 126 -6.09 11.12 1.32
C VAL A 126 -7.60 11.22 1.48
N VAL A 127 -8.33 10.70 0.50
CA VAL A 127 -9.80 10.61 0.54
C VAL A 127 -10.19 9.14 0.48
N TYR A 128 -10.97 8.71 1.46
CA TYR A 128 -11.61 7.40 1.52
C TYR A 128 -13.08 7.58 1.21
N ASP A 129 -13.59 6.94 0.16
CA ASP A 129 -14.98 7.04 -0.28
C ASP A 129 -15.61 5.66 -0.48
N VAL A 130 -16.78 5.45 0.11
CA VAL A 130 -17.54 4.21 0.01
C VAL A 130 -18.74 4.40 -0.91
N SER A 131 -18.86 3.54 -1.90
CA SER A 131 -19.98 3.52 -2.85
C SER A 131 -20.52 2.10 -3.05
N ALA A 132 -21.47 1.93 -3.97
CA ALA A 132 -21.94 0.60 -4.38
C ALA A 132 -20.82 -0.25 -5.03
N ASP A 133 -19.79 0.40 -5.59
CA ASP A 133 -18.65 -0.28 -6.23
C ASP A 133 -17.52 -0.66 -5.25
N GLY A 134 -17.69 -0.36 -3.95
CA GLY A 134 -16.70 -0.60 -2.89
C GLY A 134 -16.03 0.67 -2.36
N LEU A 135 -14.89 0.47 -1.69
CA LEU A 135 -14.05 1.55 -1.19
C LEU A 135 -13.13 2.04 -2.32
N THR A 136 -13.09 3.35 -2.54
CA THR A 136 -12.07 4.04 -3.33
C THR A 136 -11.20 4.87 -2.39
N VAL A 137 -9.89 4.82 -2.61
CA VAL A 137 -8.90 5.61 -1.88
C VAL A 137 -8.09 6.41 -2.88
N THR A 138 -8.12 7.74 -2.72
CA THR A 138 -7.38 8.68 -3.58
C THR A 138 -6.30 9.35 -2.76
N GLN A 139 -5.03 9.16 -3.14
CA GLN A 139 -3.87 9.79 -2.51
C GLN A 139 -3.37 10.91 -3.40
N SER A 140 -3.19 12.10 -2.82
CA SER A 140 -2.70 13.28 -3.53
C SER A 140 -1.56 13.95 -2.78
N ALA A 141 -0.66 14.59 -3.53
CA ALA A 141 0.43 15.37 -3.00
C ALA A 141 0.63 16.65 -3.80
N THR A 142 0.83 17.76 -3.08
CA THR A 142 1.17 19.07 -3.66
C THR A 142 2.53 19.52 -3.13
N ASN A 143 3.44 19.88 -4.02
CA ASN A 143 4.74 20.40 -3.62
C ASN A 143 4.65 21.89 -3.24
N LEU A 144 4.95 22.20 -1.97
CA LEU A 144 4.97 23.56 -1.44
C LEU A 144 6.38 24.15 -1.32
N ALA A 145 7.42 23.42 -1.73
CA ALA A 145 8.78 23.92 -1.76
C ALA A 145 9.05 24.75 -3.03
N ASP A 146 10.06 25.62 -2.95
CA ASP A 146 10.50 26.45 -4.09
C ASP A 146 11.26 25.67 -5.18
N GLY A 147 11.55 24.39 -4.94
CA GLY A 147 12.27 23.50 -5.85
C GLY A 147 11.53 22.19 -6.12
N PRO A 148 11.91 21.46 -7.18
CA PRO A 148 11.31 20.17 -7.49
C PRO A 148 11.53 19.17 -6.35
N ALA A 149 10.55 18.33 -6.05
CA ALA A 149 10.60 17.32 -4.99
C ALA A 149 10.46 15.90 -5.58
N PRO A 150 11.28 14.92 -5.14
CA PRO A 150 11.07 13.51 -5.49
C PRO A 150 9.90 12.95 -4.70
N TYR A 151 8.97 12.28 -5.37
CA TYR A 151 7.78 11.72 -4.76
C TYR A 151 7.46 10.35 -5.34
N ALA A 152 6.98 9.46 -4.49
CA ALA A 152 6.28 8.25 -4.84
C ALA A 152 5.35 7.90 -3.67
N HIS A 153 4.34 7.08 -3.91
CA HIS A 153 3.53 6.56 -2.82
C HIS A 153 3.10 5.12 -3.02
N GLY A 154 2.54 4.56 -1.95
CA GLY A 154 1.73 3.36 -2.00
C GLY A 154 0.80 3.29 -0.80
N ALA A 155 0.11 2.16 -0.68
CA ALA A 155 -0.72 1.81 0.47
C ALA A 155 -0.55 0.33 0.80
N HIS A 156 -0.79 -0.05 2.06
CA HIS A 156 -0.48 -1.41 2.53
C HIS A 156 -1.70 -2.18 3.09
N PRO A 157 -2.78 -2.36 2.30
CA PRO A 157 -3.92 -3.16 2.71
C PRO A 157 -3.57 -4.65 2.70
N TYR A 158 -4.05 -5.39 3.70
CA TYR A 158 -4.01 -6.84 3.73
C TYR A 158 -5.38 -7.38 3.38
N LEU A 159 -5.53 -7.99 2.22
CA LEU A 159 -6.79 -8.59 1.79
C LEU A 159 -7.05 -9.90 2.53
N THR A 160 -8.33 -10.16 2.80
CA THR A 160 -8.77 -11.42 3.39
C THR A 160 -10.12 -11.87 2.82
N VAL A 161 -10.31 -13.18 2.75
CA VAL A 161 -11.58 -13.84 2.41
C VAL A 161 -12.13 -14.65 3.59
N GLY A 162 -11.51 -14.55 4.76
CA GLY A 162 -11.89 -15.26 5.99
C GLY A 162 -10.72 -15.44 6.95
N THR A 163 -10.85 -16.38 7.89
CA THR A 163 -9.72 -16.73 8.76
C THR A 163 -8.69 -17.54 7.95
N GLY A 164 -7.45 -17.06 7.90
CA GLY A 164 -6.34 -17.78 7.26
C GLY A 164 -5.98 -19.11 7.95
N PRO A 165 -4.95 -19.82 7.45
CA PRO A 165 -3.93 -19.33 6.52
C PRO A 165 -4.41 -19.22 5.07
N CYS A 166 -3.72 -18.39 4.28
CA CYS A 166 -4.02 -18.12 2.87
C CYS A 166 -3.67 -19.27 1.90
N ASP A 167 -3.14 -20.38 2.39
CA ASP A 167 -2.63 -21.51 1.58
C ASP A 167 -3.70 -22.09 0.63
N GLY A 168 -4.95 -22.17 1.10
CA GLY A 168 -6.07 -22.68 0.32
C GLY A 168 -6.73 -21.66 -0.59
N TRP A 169 -6.40 -20.37 -0.46
CA TRP A 169 -7.02 -19.30 -1.23
C TRP A 169 -6.42 -19.23 -2.63
N GLU A 170 -7.27 -18.94 -3.61
CA GLU A 170 -6.90 -18.71 -5.00
C GLU A 170 -6.54 -17.24 -5.20
N LEU A 171 -5.35 -16.99 -5.74
CA LEU A 171 -4.89 -15.66 -6.13
C LEU A 171 -4.94 -15.52 -7.65
N THR A 172 -5.46 -14.39 -8.12
CA THR A 172 -5.31 -13.90 -9.50
C THR A 172 -4.57 -12.57 -9.46
N LEU A 173 -3.42 -12.51 -10.10
CA LEU A 173 -2.54 -11.34 -10.19
C LEU A 173 -2.09 -11.20 -11.66
N PRO A 174 -2.71 -10.28 -12.43
CA PRO A 174 -2.43 -10.12 -13.85
C PRO A 174 -1.12 -9.34 -14.08
N ALA A 175 0.02 -9.92 -13.71
CA ALA A 175 1.35 -9.34 -13.86
C ALA A 175 2.29 -10.31 -14.58
N ALA A 176 3.08 -9.81 -15.54
CA ALA A 176 3.99 -10.66 -16.33
C ALA A 176 5.40 -10.76 -15.75
N THR A 177 5.79 -9.83 -14.88
CA THR A 177 7.16 -9.72 -14.35
C THR A 177 7.15 -9.54 -12.84
N ARG A 178 8.06 -10.23 -12.15
CA ARG A 178 8.33 -10.03 -10.72
C ARG A 178 9.73 -9.50 -10.48
N THR A 179 9.89 -8.82 -9.36
CA THR A 179 11.16 -8.38 -8.81
C THR A 179 11.83 -9.48 -8.00
N LEU A 180 13.12 -9.65 -8.20
CA LEU A 180 14.01 -10.43 -7.33
C LEU A 180 14.62 -9.51 -6.28
N SER A 181 14.60 -9.96 -5.03
CA SER A 181 15.11 -9.20 -3.88
C SER A 181 16.29 -9.94 -3.25
N ASP A 182 17.27 -9.19 -2.74
CA ASP A 182 18.32 -9.80 -1.93
C ASP A 182 17.73 -10.33 -0.60
N PRO A 183 18.18 -11.48 -0.10
CA PRO A 183 17.56 -12.14 1.05
C PRO A 183 17.72 -11.37 2.36
N ASP A 184 18.79 -10.58 2.49
CA ASP A 184 19.18 -9.95 3.75
C ASP A 184 18.53 -8.58 3.91
N ARG A 185 18.67 -7.72 2.90
CA ARG A 185 18.19 -6.33 2.91
C ARG A 185 16.84 -6.16 2.24
N LYS A 186 16.38 -7.12 1.43
CA LYS A 186 15.10 -7.05 0.69
C LYS A 186 15.05 -5.88 -0.30
N LEU A 187 16.19 -5.55 -0.90
CA LEU A 187 16.35 -4.59 -1.98
C LEU A 187 16.30 -5.31 -3.34
N PRO A 188 15.81 -4.64 -4.39
CA PRO A 188 15.74 -5.24 -5.71
C PRO A 188 17.14 -5.48 -6.28
N VAL A 189 17.37 -6.68 -6.81
CA VAL A 189 18.61 -7.11 -7.47
C VAL A 189 18.40 -7.49 -8.95
N GLY A 190 17.15 -7.54 -9.39
CA GLY A 190 16.80 -7.87 -10.77
C GLY A 190 15.31 -8.12 -10.93
N ARG A 191 14.93 -8.57 -12.12
CA ARG A 191 13.56 -8.95 -12.48
C ARG A 191 13.59 -10.22 -13.32
N GLU A 192 12.49 -10.95 -13.27
CA GLU A 192 12.27 -12.10 -14.14
C GLU A 192 10.81 -12.20 -14.57
N PRO A 193 10.53 -12.79 -15.75
CA PRO A 193 9.17 -13.16 -16.13
C PRO A 193 8.59 -14.15 -15.12
N VAL A 194 7.28 -14.08 -14.87
CA VAL A 194 6.60 -15.04 -13.99
C VAL A 194 6.33 -16.37 -14.71
N ASP A 195 6.37 -16.40 -16.04
CA ASP A 195 6.05 -17.57 -16.86
C ASP A 195 6.87 -18.80 -16.46
N GLY A 196 6.18 -19.90 -16.13
CA GLY A 196 6.82 -21.14 -15.68
C GLY A 196 7.35 -21.12 -14.24
N THR A 197 7.15 -20.04 -13.49
CA THR A 197 7.53 -19.94 -12.07
C THR A 197 6.34 -20.18 -11.14
N GLU A 198 6.59 -20.43 -9.86
CA GLU A 198 5.53 -20.50 -8.86
C GLU A 198 4.83 -19.16 -8.60
N ALA A 199 5.42 -18.04 -9.04
CA ALA A 199 4.81 -16.72 -8.92
C ALA A 199 3.87 -16.38 -10.10
N ASP A 200 3.64 -17.32 -11.01
CA ASP A 200 2.63 -17.14 -12.07
C ASP A 200 1.22 -17.28 -11.51
N PHE A 201 0.61 -16.14 -11.22
CA PHE A 201 -0.78 -16.01 -10.79
C PHE A 201 -1.62 -15.27 -11.83
N ARG A 202 -1.17 -15.18 -13.09
CA ARG A 202 -1.95 -14.54 -14.18
C ARG A 202 -3.28 -15.25 -14.41
N VAL A 203 -3.34 -16.53 -14.07
CA VAL A 203 -4.56 -17.34 -13.97
C VAL A 203 -4.76 -17.74 -12.51
N ALA A 204 -6.02 -17.71 -12.05
CA ALA A 204 -6.40 -18.09 -10.69
C ALA A 204 -5.80 -19.44 -10.28
N ARG A 205 -5.07 -19.47 -9.17
CA ARG A 205 -4.58 -20.73 -8.58
C ARG A 205 -4.37 -20.61 -7.07
N PRO A 206 -4.44 -21.73 -6.32
CA PRO A 206 -4.14 -21.73 -4.89
C PRO A 206 -2.71 -21.25 -4.59
N ILE A 207 -2.56 -20.42 -3.55
CA ILE A 207 -1.25 -19.90 -3.09
C ILE A 207 -0.38 -21.05 -2.56
N ARG A 208 -0.95 -22.01 -1.82
CA ARG A 208 -0.27 -23.15 -1.20
C ARG A 208 0.95 -22.70 -0.39
N ASN A 209 2.14 -23.23 -0.72
CA ASN A 209 3.39 -22.95 -0.02
C ASN A 209 4.20 -21.84 -0.69
N THR A 210 3.66 -21.18 -1.72
CA THR A 210 4.37 -20.09 -2.40
C THR A 210 4.52 -18.92 -1.42
N VAL A 211 5.78 -18.51 -1.25
CA VAL A 211 6.16 -17.35 -0.43
C VAL A 211 6.20 -16.14 -1.34
N LEU A 212 5.36 -15.15 -1.04
CA LEU A 212 5.34 -13.87 -1.74
C LEU A 212 5.86 -12.78 -0.83
N ASP A 213 6.85 -12.06 -1.32
CA ASP A 213 7.41 -10.80 -0.79
C ASP A 213 8.09 -10.11 -1.98
N HIS A 214 7.31 -9.90 -3.04
CA HIS A 214 7.79 -9.49 -4.35
C HIS A 214 6.92 -8.38 -4.95
N ALA A 215 7.59 -7.39 -5.55
CA ALA A 215 6.94 -6.40 -6.39
C ALA A 215 6.74 -6.97 -7.80
N PHE A 216 5.56 -6.75 -8.35
CA PHE A 216 5.14 -7.18 -9.68
C PHE A 216 4.88 -5.97 -10.57
N THR A 217 5.19 -6.11 -11.86
CA THR A 217 4.96 -5.11 -12.90
C THR A 217 4.57 -5.79 -14.22
N ASP A 218 4.54 -5.03 -15.32
CA ASP A 218 3.98 -5.45 -16.60
C ASP A 218 2.53 -5.92 -16.39
N LEU A 219 1.76 -5.04 -15.77
CA LEU A 219 0.40 -5.28 -15.30
C LEU A 219 -0.58 -5.25 -16.47
N ALA A 220 -1.35 -6.31 -16.67
CA ALA A 220 -2.45 -6.29 -17.61
C ALA A 220 -3.61 -5.48 -17.02
N ARG A 221 -4.12 -4.55 -17.82
CA ARG A 221 -5.14 -3.58 -17.44
C ARG A 221 -6.38 -3.75 -18.31
N ASP A 222 -7.54 -3.42 -17.74
CA ASP A 222 -8.79 -3.33 -18.49
C ASP A 222 -8.87 -2.06 -19.34
N ASP A 223 -9.98 -1.89 -20.07
CA ASP A 223 -10.24 -0.72 -20.92
C ASP A 223 -10.33 0.60 -20.14
N ALA A 224 -10.54 0.54 -18.82
CA ALA A 224 -10.51 1.70 -17.92
C ALA A 224 -9.09 1.98 -17.37
N GLY A 225 -8.08 1.24 -17.81
CA GLY A 225 -6.69 1.36 -17.36
C GLY A 225 -6.44 0.80 -15.97
N ARG A 226 -7.37 0.00 -15.42
CA ARG A 226 -7.24 -0.56 -14.06
C ARG A 226 -6.63 -1.95 -14.10
N VAL A 227 -5.70 -2.19 -13.21
CA VAL A 227 -5.28 -3.54 -12.84
C VAL A 227 -6.19 -4.04 -11.72
N THR A 228 -6.56 -5.32 -11.71
CA THR A 228 -7.36 -5.93 -10.62
C THR A 228 -6.68 -7.20 -10.12
N VAL A 229 -6.39 -7.25 -8.82
CA VAL A 229 -5.95 -8.45 -8.10
C VAL A 229 -7.14 -9.02 -7.36
N GLN A 230 -7.34 -10.34 -7.43
CA GLN A 230 -8.44 -11.02 -6.76
C GLN A 230 -7.93 -12.13 -5.86
N LEU A 231 -8.49 -12.22 -4.67
CA LEU A 231 -8.32 -13.32 -3.74
C LEU A 231 -9.68 -14.00 -3.56
N ARG A 232 -9.71 -15.33 -3.58
CA ARG A 232 -10.93 -16.12 -3.46
C ARG A 232 -10.70 -17.33 -2.56
N ASP A 233 -11.61 -17.60 -1.65
CA ASP A 233 -11.67 -18.87 -0.94
C ASP A 233 -12.62 -19.82 -1.70
N PRO A 234 -12.11 -20.90 -2.32
CA PRO A 234 -12.95 -21.84 -3.05
C PRO A 234 -13.92 -22.62 -2.16
N VAL A 235 -13.69 -22.65 -0.83
CA VAL A 235 -14.56 -23.38 0.12
C VAL A 235 -15.80 -22.57 0.48
N SER A 236 -15.63 -21.32 0.94
CA SER A 236 -16.75 -20.43 1.26
C SER A 236 -17.37 -19.76 0.03
N GLY A 237 -16.61 -19.63 -1.05
CA GLY A 237 -16.99 -18.83 -2.23
C GLY A 237 -16.71 -17.34 -2.07
N HIS A 238 -16.29 -16.88 -0.89
CA HIS A 238 -15.94 -15.48 -0.66
C HIS A 238 -14.76 -15.05 -1.52
N ALA A 239 -14.85 -13.85 -2.07
CA ALA A 239 -13.82 -13.19 -2.82
C ALA A 239 -13.76 -11.70 -2.49
N VAL A 240 -12.56 -11.15 -2.70
CA VAL A 240 -12.25 -9.74 -2.55
C VAL A 240 -11.32 -9.34 -3.70
N ALA A 241 -11.53 -8.15 -4.24
CA ALA A 241 -10.69 -7.59 -5.28
C ALA A 241 -10.10 -6.25 -4.86
N LEU A 242 -8.82 -6.05 -5.15
CA LEU A 242 -8.17 -4.74 -5.13
C LEU A 242 -7.93 -4.30 -6.57
N TRP A 243 -8.33 -3.08 -6.90
CA TRP A 243 -8.00 -2.44 -8.17
C TRP A 243 -7.09 -1.23 -7.97
N ALA A 244 -6.26 -0.93 -8.95
CA ALA A 244 -5.44 0.27 -8.98
C ALA A 244 -5.42 0.89 -10.38
N ASP A 245 -5.41 2.21 -10.45
CA ASP A 245 -5.36 2.94 -11.71
C ASP A 245 -3.99 2.85 -12.41
N ALA A 246 -3.87 3.51 -13.57
CA ALA A 246 -2.67 3.50 -14.40
C ALA A 246 -1.44 4.14 -13.71
N ALA A 247 -1.64 4.99 -12.70
CA ALA A 247 -0.57 5.67 -11.99
C ALA A 247 0.14 4.76 -10.95
N HIS A 248 -0.36 3.54 -10.75
CA HIS A 248 0.29 2.50 -9.95
C HIS A 248 0.86 1.38 -10.84
N PRO A 249 2.06 1.52 -11.44
CA PRO A 249 2.66 0.51 -12.29
C PRO A 249 3.23 -0.70 -11.51
N TRP A 250 3.21 -0.65 -10.18
CA TRP A 250 3.75 -1.67 -9.29
C TRP A 250 2.70 -2.19 -8.31
N LEU A 251 2.74 -3.51 -8.07
CA LEU A 251 2.00 -4.17 -6.99
C LEU A 251 2.99 -4.97 -6.12
N MET A 252 3.16 -4.64 -4.84
CA MET A 252 3.83 -5.55 -3.90
C MET A 252 2.81 -6.60 -3.44
N VAL A 253 3.17 -7.89 -3.51
CA VAL A 253 2.35 -8.95 -2.93
C VAL A 253 3.15 -9.66 -1.85
N TYR A 254 2.58 -9.68 -0.64
CA TYR A 254 3.23 -10.21 0.54
C TYR A 254 2.31 -11.14 1.33
N THR A 255 2.73 -12.40 1.50
CA THR A 255 1.96 -13.45 2.19
C THR A 255 2.25 -13.54 3.68
N GLY A 256 3.03 -12.63 4.28
CA GLY A 256 3.16 -12.63 5.74
C GLY A 256 4.01 -13.77 6.32
N ASP A 257 4.89 -14.40 5.55
CA ASP A 257 5.62 -15.60 5.98
C ASP A 257 6.58 -15.36 7.15
N ASP A 258 7.22 -14.21 7.21
CA ASP A 258 8.12 -13.80 8.29
C ASP A 258 7.41 -13.10 9.46
N ASN A 259 6.08 -12.95 9.41
CA ASN A 259 5.32 -12.50 10.56
C ASN A 259 5.39 -13.51 11.73
N ALA A 260 5.11 -13.00 12.93
CA ALA A 260 5.06 -13.80 14.15
C ALA A 260 4.01 -14.92 14.07
N GLU A 261 4.23 -15.98 14.85
CA GLU A 261 3.26 -17.05 15.02
C GLU A 261 1.89 -16.49 15.44
N GLY A 262 0.81 -16.99 14.82
CA GLY A 262 -0.56 -16.47 14.96
C GLY A 262 -0.95 -15.37 13.97
N THR A 263 0.01 -14.71 13.31
CA THR A 263 -0.25 -13.73 12.24
C THR A 263 0.40 -14.09 10.90
N ARG A 264 1.29 -15.09 10.90
CA ARG A 264 1.89 -15.68 9.71
C ARG A 264 0.82 -16.16 8.72
N ARG A 265 0.94 -15.75 7.46
CA ARG A 265 0.06 -16.17 6.34
C ARG A 265 -1.44 -15.98 6.59
N ARG A 266 -1.83 -15.14 7.56
CA ARG A 266 -3.24 -14.89 7.93
C ARG A 266 -4.04 -14.20 6.82
N SER A 267 -3.36 -13.40 6.02
CA SER A 267 -3.90 -12.55 4.96
C SER A 267 -2.82 -12.26 3.92
N VAL A 268 -3.19 -11.63 2.80
CA VAL A 268 -2.27 -11.28 1.72
C VAL A 268 -2.24 -9.77 1.56
N ALA A 269 -1.08 -9.14 1.79
CA ALA A 269 -0.90 -7.74 1.43
C ALA A 269 -0.81 -7.59 -0.08
N VAL A 270 -1.55 -6.63 -0.62
CA VAL A 270 -1.50 -6.22 -2.02
C VAL A 270 -1.32 -4.71 -2.02
N GLU A 271 -0.10 -4.24 -2.23
CA GLU A 271 0.27 -2.84 -2.11
C GLU A 271 0.32 -2.19 -3.50
N PRO A 272 -0.65 -1.36 -3.88
CA PRO A 272 -0.51 -0.51 -5.06
C PRO A 272 0.56 0.55 -4.79
N MET A 273 1.53 0.65 -5.70
CA MET A 273 2.65 1.57 -5.56
C MET A 273 2.91 2.32 -6.88
N THR A 274 3.23 3.60 -6.77
CA THR A 274 3.62 4.42 -7.94
C THR A 274 5.04 4.14 -8.39
N ALA A 275 5.89 3.61 -7.51
CA ALA A 275 7.28 3.26 -7.79
C ALA A 275 7.70 2.02 -7.02
N GLN A 276 8.76 1.36 -7.49
CA GLN A 276 9.30 0.17 -6.83
C GLN A 276 10.14 0.53 -5.58
N ALA A 277 10.50 -0.49 -4.80
CA ALA A 277 11.57 -0.39 -3.81
C ALA A 277 12.84 0.22 -4.41
N ASN A 278 13.49 1.07 -3.63
CA ASN A 278 14.72 1.78 -3.94
C ASN A 278 14.62 2.82 -5.07
N ALA A 279 13.40 3.20 -5.48
CA ALA A 279 13.15 4.12 -6.58
C ALA A 279 13.89 5.46 -6.45
N PHE A 280 14.00 6.05 -5.25
CA PHE A 280 14.75 7.31 -5.08
C PHE A 280 16.24 7.20 -5.42
N VAL A 281 16.81 5.99 -5.41
CA VAL A 281 18.20 5.71 -5.79
C VAL A 281 18.30 5.37 -7.28
N THR A 282 17.36 4.57 -7.81
CA THR A 282 17.38 4.13 -9.21
C THR A 282 16.82 5.17 -10.18
N GLY A 283 15.97 6.07 -9.69
CA GLY A 283 15.20 7.04 -10.47
C GLY A 283 13.96 6.44 -11.16
N GLU A 284 13.71 5.16 -11.00
CA GLU A 284 12.64 4.46 -11.73
C GLU A 284 11.26 4.81 -11.17
N ASP A 285 10.38 5.29 -12.05
CA ASP A 285 9.01 5.74 -11.78
C ASP A 285 8.91 6.76 -10.63
N VAL A 286 10.01 7.44 -10.27
CA VAL A 286 9.99 8.55 -9.32
C VAL A 286 9.28 9.72 -9.97
N ILE A 287 8.24 10.21 -9.31
CA ILE A 287 7.51 11.42 -9.71
C ILE A 287 8.34 12.62 -9.25
N THR A 288 8.61 13.54 -10.16
CA THR A 288 9.23 14.82 -9.83
C THR A 288 8.15 15.90 -9.80
N LEU A 289 7.76 16.33 -8.60
CA LEU A 289 6.77 17.39 -8.43
C LEU A 289 7.45 18.74 -8.56
N ALA A 290 7.14 19.52 -9.60
CA ALA A 290 7.57 20.92 -9.70
C ALA A 290 6.95 21.77 -8.56
N PRO A 291 7.49 22.95 -8.24
CA PRO A 291 6.88 23.86 -7.26
C PRO A 291 5.42 24.15 -7.60
N GLY A 292 4.52 23.94 -6.64
CA GLY A 292 3.07 24.10 -6.80
C GLY A 292 2.37 23.00 -7.61
N ALA A 293 3.09 22.04 -8.17
CA ALA A 293 2.47 20.93 -8.90
C ALA A 293 1.83 19.93 -7.95
N ASP A 294 0.71 19.36 -8.39
CA ASP A 294 0.00 18.28 -7.75
C ASP A 294 0.18 16.95 -8.51
N PHE A 295 -0.01 15.87 -7.77
CA PHE A 295 -0.16 14.52 -8.30
C PHE A 295 -1.24 13.80 -7.51
N SER A 296 -2.04 12.97 -8.20
CA SER A 296 -3.10 12.17 -7.59
C SER A 296 -3.18 10.80 -8.25
N ALA A 297 -3.40 9.76 -7.45
CA ALA A 297 -3.66 8.41 -7.93
C ALA A 297 -4.65 7.68 -7.02
N SER A 298 -5.41 6.76 -7.60
CA SER A 298 -6.49 6.03 -6.93
C SER A 298 -6.32 4.51 -6.99
N TRP A 299 -6.76 3.87 -5.91
CA TRP A 299 -6.95 2.42 -5.82
C TRP A 299 -8.24 2.14 -5.04
N GLY A 300 -8.69 0.89 -5.00
CA GLY A 300 -9.90 0.55 -4.25
C GLY A 300 -10.04 -0.92 -3.96
N ILE A 301 -10.95 -1.25 -3.04
CA ILE A 301 -11.24 -2.62 -2.59
C ILE A 301 -12.75 -2.84 -2.63
N ARG A 302 -13.15 -4.00 -3.15
CA ARG A 302 -14.56 -4.38 -3.28
C ARG A 302 -14.79 -5.88 -3.11
N ILE A 303 -16.03 -6.23 -2.84
CA ILE A 303 -16.51 -7.61 -2.95
C ILE A 303 -16.33 -8.12 -4.39
N ALA A 304 -16.03 -9.41 -4.54
CA ALA A 304 -15.85 -10.06 -5.85
C ALA A 304 -16.47 -11.47 -5.90
N ASP A 305 -17.47 -11.71 -5.05
CA ASP A 305 -18.17 -12.99 -4.88
C ASP A 305 -18.89 -13.44 -6.17
#